data_AF-A0A380EJG8-F1
#
_entry.id   AF-A0A380EJG8-F1
#
_cell.length_a   1.000
_cell.length_b   1.000
_cell.length_c   1.000
_cell.angle_alpha   90.00
_cell.angle_beta   90.00
_cell.angle_gamma   90.00
#
_symmetry.space_group_name_H-M   'P 1'
#
loop_
_entity.id
_entity.type
_entity.pdbx_description
1 polymer ?
#
loop_
_entity_poly.entity_id
_entity_poly.type
_entity_poly.pdbx_seq_one_letter_code
_entity_poly.pdbx_strand_id
1 'polypeptide(L)' 'MRVNVTLACTECGDRNYITTKNKRNNPERIEMKKYCPKIKQIYVTS' A
#
# COMPACT_ATOMS: atom_id res chain seq x y z
N MET A 1 -5.68 18.13 -1.29
CA MET A 1 -6.73 17.09 -1.31
C MET A 1 -6.09 15.77 -0.88
N ARG A 2 -6.48 15.24 0.28
CA ARG A 2 -6.04 13.92 0.74
C ARG A 2 -7.06 12.89 0.26
N VAL A 3 -6.59 11.80 -0.31
CA VAL A 3 -7.40 10.71 -0.85
C VAL A 3 -7.01 9.43 -0.14
N ASN A 4 -7.98 8.63 0.26
CA ASN A 4 -7.73 7.31 0.83
C ASN A 4 -7.29 6.37 -0.29
N VAL A 5 -6.18 5.67 -0.06
CA VAL A 5 -5.66 4.63 -0.95
C VAL A 5 -5.56 3.33 -0.20
N THR A 6 -6.03 2.29 -0.85
CA THR A 6 -5.88 0.93 -0.36
C THR A 6 -4.59 0.36 -0.91
N LEU A 7 -3.76 -0.14 -0.02
CA LEU A 7 -2.50 -0.79 -0.31
C LEU A 7 -2.75 -2.30 -0.45
N ALA A 8 -2.41 -2.84 -1.61
CA ALA A 8 -2.55 -4.25 -1.92
C ALA A 8 -1.20 -4.97 -1.85
N CYS A 9 -1.22 -6.20 -1.35
CA CYS A 9 -0.08 -7.11 -1.44
C CYS A 9 0.08 -7.63 -2.87
N THR A 10 1.28 -7.45 -3.43
CA THR A 10 1.61 -7.99 -4.76
C THR A 10 1.64 -9.52 -4.79
N GLU A 11 1.99 -10.15 -3.67
CA GLU A 11 2.06 -11.62 -3.58
C GLU A 11 0.72 -12.27 -3.20
N CYS A 12 0.07 -11.77 -2.14
CA CYS A 12 -1.16 -12.36 -1.59
C CYS A 12 -2.45 -11.80 -2.21
N GLY A 13 -2.39 -10.66 -2.90
CA GLY A 13 -3.57 -9.93 -3.39
C GLY A 13 -4.40 -9.25 -2.29
N ASP A 14 -4.08 -9.47 -1.01
CA ASP A 14 -4.85 -8.91 0.10
C ASP A 14 -4.72 -7.40 0.21
N ARG A 15 -5.84 -6.76 0.52
CA ARG A 15 -5.99 -5.32 0.72
C ARG A 15 -6.07 -5.01 2.21
N ASN A 16 -4.94 -5.11 2.90
CA ASN A 16 -4.89 -5.07 4.37
C ASN A 16 -4.60 -3.69 4.97
N TYR A 17 -4.27 -2.69 4.14
CA TYR A 17 -3.88 -1.37 4.64
C TYR A 17 -4.61 -0.26 3.89
N ILE A 18 -5.16 0.68 4.65
CA ILE A 18 -5.74 1.92 4.13
C ILE A 18 -4.83 3.04 4.60
N THR A 19 -4.26 3.78 3.65
CA THR A 19 -3.44 4.96 3.94
C THR A 19 -4.03 6.17 3.23
N THR A 20 -3.66 7.37 3.65
CA THR A 20 -4.06 8.59 2.96
C THR A 20 -2.89 9.10 2.15
N LYS A 21 -3.12 9.44 0.89
CA LYS A 21 -2.12 10.12 0.06
C LYS A 21 -2.58 11.49 -0.36
N ASN A 22 -1.62 12.40 -0.49
CA ASN A 22 -1.88 13.71 -1.06
C ASN A 22 -1.59 13.68 -2.56
N LYS A 23 -2.65 13.56 -3.37
CA LYS A 23 -2.57 13.47 -4.84
C LYS A 23 -1.86 14.68 -5.48
N ARG A 24 -1.84 15.84 -4.80
CA ARG A 24 -1.18 17.06 -5.30
C ARG A 24 0.34 17.00 -5.22
N ASN A 25 0.87 16.45 -4.13
CA ASN A 25 2.32 16.42 -3.90
C ASN A 25 2.94 15.13 -4.45
N ASN A 26 2.23 13.99 -4.33
CA ASN A 26 2.70 12.69 -4.78
C ASN A 26 1.67 12.09 -5.75
N PRO A 27 1.74 12.43 -7.05
CA PRO A 27 0.87 11.85 -8.08
C PRO A 27 1.22 10.37 -8.37
N GLU A 28 2.45 9.97 -8.06
CA GLU A 28 3.01 8.66 -8.35
C GLU A 28 2.32 7.52 -7.57
N ARG A 29 2.56 6.28 -8.02
CA ARG A 29 2.12 5.08 -7.30
C ARG A 29 2.91 4.99 -6.01
N ILE A 30 2.22 4.80 -4.90
CA ILE A 30 2.88 4.68 -3.59
C ILE A 30 3.23 3.22 -3.39
N GLU A 31 4.52 2.95 -3.34
CA GLU A 31 5.06 1.64 -3.05
C GLU A 31 5.72 1.67 -1.67
N MET A 32 5.21 0.90 -0.73
CA MET A 32 5.73 0.83 0.64
C MET A 32 6.04 -0.61 1.00
N LYS A 33 7.19 -0.85 1.63
CA LYS A 33 7.50 -2.18 2.18
C LYS A 33 6.73 -2.38 3.48
N LYS A 34 5.77 -3.30 3.50
CA LYS A 34 4.98 -3.66 4.69
C LYS A 34 5.06 -5.17 4.93
N TYR A 35 4.88 -5.54 6.19
CA TYR A 35 4.88 -6.94 6.62
C TYR A 35 3.54 -7.60 6.33
N CYS A 36 3.54 -8.85 5.85
CA CYS A 36 2.30 -9.60 5.65
C CYS A 36 2.19 -10.66 6.72
N PRO A 37 1.08 -10.74 7.44
CA PRO A 37 0.87 -11.88 8.33
C PRO A 37 0.72 -13.21 7.56
N LYS A 38 0.26 -13.20 6.30
CA LYS A 38 0.07 -14.43 5.51
C LYS A 38 1.38 -15.06 5.05
N ILE A 39 2.25 -14.29 4.40
CA ILE A 39 3.56 -14.75 3.90
C ILE A 39 4.68 -14.61 4.95
N LYS A 40 4.40 -13.98 6.11
CA LYS A 40 5.37 -13.70 7.18
C LYS A 40 6.65 -12.98 6.72
N GLN A 41 6.56 -12.26 5.60
CA GLN A 41 7.67 -11.56 4.97
C GLN A 41 7.31 -10.09 4.70
N ILE A 42 8.33 -9.26 4.55
CA ILE A 42 8.18 -7.86 4.14
C ILE A 42 8.08 -7.81 2.61
N TYR A 43 6.96 -7.28 2.10
CA TYR A 43 6.65 -7.18 0.67
C TYR A 43 6.30 -5.74 0.29
N VAL A 44 6.34 -5.43 -1.01
CA VAL A 44 5.97 -4.11 -1.53
C VAL A 44 4.44 -4.02 -1.64
N THR A 45 3.82 -3.27 -0.73
CA THR A 45 2.42 -2.83 -0.84
C THR A 45 2.29 -1.72 -1.87
N SER A 46 1.32 -1.82 -2.77
CA SER A 46 1.13 -0.86 -3.87
C SER A 46 -0.33 -0.66 -4.28
#